data_AF-A0A6I3N4D5-F1
#
_entry.id   AF-A0A6I3N4D5-F1
#
_cell.length_a   1.000
_cell.length_b   1.000
_cell.length_c   1.000
_cell.angle_alpha   90.00
_cell.angle_beta   90.00
_cell.angle_gamma   90.00
#
_symmetry.space_group_name_H-M   'P 1'
#
loop_
_entity.id
_entity.type
_entity.pdbx_description
1 polymer ?
#
loop_
_entity_poly.entity_id
_entity_poly.type
_entity_poly.pdbx_seq_one_letter_code
_entity_poly.pdbx_strand_id
1 'polypeptide(L)'
;LAAVGALQIEVFAYRLASEFNSPVEVNPAVYQAIRITDEKSVDRLRRIGGIRILKRGDNALVALFENKYRLQRLEADEPELTLTPILADTDSTK
;
A
#
# COMPACT_ATOMS: atom_id res chain seq x y z
N LEU A 1 -10.50 -5.10 -31.65
CA LEU A 1 -10.50 -3.67 -31.25
C LEU A 1 -11.75 -3.40 -30.44
N ALA A 2 -11.72 -3.69 -29.14
CA ALA A 2 -12.83 -3.45 -28.23
C ALA A 2 -12.45 -2.24 -27.36
N ALA A 3 -12.95 -1.07 -27.75
CA ALA A 3 -12.87 0.16 -26.98
C ALA A 3 -13.90 0.09 -25.83
N VAL A 4 -13.52 -0.56 -24.74
CA VAL A 4 -14.20 -0.45 -23.44
C VAL A 4 -13.10 -0.28 -22.40
N GLY A 5 -12.43 0.88 -22.42
CA GLY A 5 -11.15 1.05 -21.70
C GLY A 5 -10.86 2.41 -21.09
N ALA A 6 -11.80 3.36 -21.08
CA ALA A 6 -11.54 4.66 -20.45
C ALA A 6 -12.80 5.36 -19.90
N LEU A 7 -13.95 5.22 -20.57
CA LEU A 7 -15.13 6.01 -20.23
C LEU A 7 -15.81 5.61 -18.90
N GLN A 8 -15.54 4.41 -18.36
CA GLN A 8 -16.23 3.90 -17.17
C GLN A 8 -15.69 4.44 -15.84
N ILE A 9 -14.50 5.04 -15.83
CA ILE A 9 -13.89 5.61 -14.62
C ILE A 9 -14.57 6.94 -14.25
N GLU A 10 -15.04 7.69 -15.23
CA GLU A 10 -15.56 9.05 -15.03
C GLU A 10 -16.90 9.09 -14.28
N VAL A 11 -17.73 8.05 -14.42
CA VAL A 11 -19.04 8.00 -13.75
C VAL A 11 -18.91 7.75 -12.25
N PHE A 12 -17.86 7.06 -11.80
CA PHE A 12 -17.62 6.80 -10.38
C PHE A 12 -17.17 8.05 -9.61
N ALA A 13 -16.35 8.90 -10.25
CA ALA A 13 -15.89 10.17 -9.67
C ALA A 13 -17.06 11.12 -9.34
N TYR A 14 -18.11 11.12 -10.17
CA TYR A 14 -19.28 11.98 -9.95
C TYR A 14 -20.12 11.56 -8.73
N ARG A 15 -20.14 10.26 -8.37
CA ARG A 15 -20.91 9.78 -7.19
C ARG A 15 -20.19 9.97 -5.87
N LEU A 16 -18.86 9.98 -5.87
CA LEU A 16 -18.05 10.20 -4.66
C LEU A 16 -18.07 11.67 -4.20
N ALA A 17 -18.26 12.60 -5.14
CA ALA A 17 -18.31 14.04 -4.85
C ALA A 17 -19.60 14.52 -4.19
N SER A 18 -20.71 13.76 -4.23
CA SER A 18 -22.01 14.26 -3.78
C SER A 18 -22.30 14.08 -2.28
N GLU A 19 -21.57 13.25 -1.54
CA GLU A 19 -21.90 12.95 -0.12
C GLU A 19 -20.83 13.33 0.91
N PHE A 20 -19.56 13.53 0.53
CA PHE A 20 -18.49 13.84 1.49
C PHE A 20 -17.63 14.98 0.97
N ASN A 21 -17.94 16.19 1.44
CA ASN A 21 -17.33 17.47 1.10
C ASN A 21 -15.86 17.57 1.56
N SER A 22 -15.01 16.63 1.12
CA SER A 22 -13.57 16.59 1.37
C SER A 22 -12.88 16.37 0.03
N PRO A 23 -11.95 17.23 -0.40
CA PRO A 23 -11.16 16.99 -1.59
C PRO A 23 -10.32 15.72 -1.37
N VAL A 24 -10.72 14.61 -1.99
CA VAL A 24 -9.92 13.38 -2.03
C VAL A 24 -9.00 13.49 -3.24
N GLU A 25 -7.78 13.97 -3.02
CA GLU A 25 -6.73 13.89 -4.03
C GLU A 25 -6.22 12.44 -4.13
N VAL A 26 -6.57 11.75 -5.21
CA VAL A 26 -6.02 10.43 -5.54
C VAL A 26 -4.70 10.64 -6.28
N ASN A 27 -3.60 10.74 -5.53
CA ASN A 27 -2.27 10.73 -6.11
C ASN A 27 -1.81 9.28 -6.36
N PRO A 28 -1.14 8.97 -7.49
CA PRO A 28 -0.59 7.64 -7.72
C PRO A 28 0.37 7.29 -6.58
N ALA A 29 0.11 6.16 -5.92
CA ALA A 29 0.94 5.73 -4.81
C ALA A 29 2.36 5.44 -5.31
N VAL A 30 3.34 6.17 -4.77
CA VAL A 30 4.77 5.97 -5.03
C VAL A 30 5.27 4.61 -4.49
N TYR A 31 4.43 3.89 -3.75
CA TYR A 31 4.74 2.62 -3.12
C TYR A 31 4.23 1.44 -3.93
N GLN A 32 5.11 0.48 -4.21
CA GLN A 32 4.83 -0.69 -5.05
C GLN A 32 4.64 -1.99 -4.25
N ALA A 33 4.98 -1.98 -2.95
CA ALA A 33 4.78 -3.13 -2.08
C ALA A 33 4.46 -2.71 -0.65
N ILE A 34 3.68 -3.55 0.03
CA ILE A 34 3.30 -3.40 1.44
C ILE A 34 3.54 -4.72 2.18
N ARG A 35 4.05 -4.64 3.41
CA ARG A 35 4.23 -5.78 4.31
C ARG A 35 3.73 -5.45 5.70
N ILE A 36 3.13 -6.41 6.39
CA ILE A 36 2.92 -6.31 7.84
C ILE A 36 4.27 -6.48 8.52
N THR A 37 4.51 -5.66 9.53
CA THR A 37 5.74 -5.68 10.32
C THR A 37 5.44 -5.57 11.81
N ASP A 38 6.45 -5.75 12.66
CA ASP A 38 6.36 -5.68 14.11
C ASP A 38 7.23 -4.55 14.68
N GLU A 39 6.99 -4.20 15.95
CA GLU A 39 7.73 -3.11 16.61
C GLU A 39 9.24 -3.34 16.64
N LYS A 40 9.68 -4.60 16.73
CA LYS A 40 11.10 -4.97 16.74
C LYS A 40 11.78 -4.67 15.39
N SER A 41 11.08 -4.93 14.29
CA SER A 41 11.59 -4.66 12.94
C SER A 41 11.51 -3.19 12.56
N VAL A 42 10.56 -2.43 13.11
CA VAL A 42 10.36 -1.00 12.78
C VAL A 42 11.62 -0.16 12.96
N ASP A 43 12.35 -0.33 14.07
CA ASP A 43 13.55 0.46 14.34
C ASP A 43 14.69 0.14 13.37
N ARG A 44 14.72 -1.09 12.84
CA ARG A 44 15.67 -1.48 11.82
C ARG A 44 15.25 -0.94 10.45
N LEU A 45 13.99 -1.09 10.07
CA LEU A 45 13.42 -0.58 8.82
C LEU A 45 13.58 0.94 8.71
N ARG A 46 13.39 1.68 9.81
CA ARG A 46 13.63 3.13 9.87
C ARG A 46 15.08 3.52 9.62
N ARG A 47 16.04 2.71 10.09
CA ARG A 47 17.48 2.95 9.90
C ARG A 47 17.95 2.71 8.46
N ILE A 48 17.32 1.78 7.74
CA ILE A 48 17.67 1.43 6.36
C ILE A 48 17.24 2.52 5.37
N GLY A 49 16.13 3.20 5.66
CA GLY A 49 15.62 4.33 4.86
C GLY A 49 14.92 3.89 3.56
N GLY A 50 14.06 4.77 3.02
CA GLY A 50 13.22 4.47 1.85
C GLY A 50 12.05 3.52 2.14
N ILE A 51 11.68 3.39 3.42
CA ILE A 51 10.57 2.58 3.89
C ILE A 51 9.69 3.47 4.77
N ARG A 52 8.39 3.53 4.45
CA ARG A 52 7.43 4.28 5.26
C ARG A 52 6.68 3.32 6.16
N ILE A 53 6.77 3.53 7.46
CA ILE A 53 6.00 2.76 8.45
C ILE A 53 4.70 3.50 8.74
N LEU A 54 3.57 2.81 8.59
CA LEU A 54 2.25 3.31 8.94
C LEU A 54 1.58 2.35 9.92
N LYS A 55 0.55 2.86 10.57
CA LYS A 55 -0.36 2.09 11.41
C LYS A 55 -1.70 1.98 10.68
N ARG A 56 -2.10 0.76 10.36
CA ARG A 56 -3.39 0.45 9.73
C ARG A 56 -4.51 0.60 10.79
N GLY A 57 -5.75 0.82 10.35
CA GLY A 57 -6.89 1.10 11.23
C GLY A 57 -7.18 0.01 12.26
N ASP A 58 -6.72 -1.21 12.03
CA ASP A 58 -6.77 -2.35 12.96
C ASP A 58 -5.57 -2.41 13.92
N ASN A 59 -4.84 -1.29 14.06
CA ASN A 59 -3.67 -1.16 14.93
C ASN A 59 -2.43 -1.95 14.44
N ALA A 60 -2.49 -2.60 13.27
CA ALA A 60 -1.35 -3.32 12.70
C ALA A 60 -0.29 -2.37 12.12
N LEU A 61 0.98 -2.68 12.33
CA LEU A 61 2.09 -1.94 11.73
C LEU A 61 2.35 -2.47 10.32
N VAL A 62 2.47 -1.56 9.37
CA VAL A 62 2.72 -1.88 7.97
C VAL A 62 3.90 -1.07 7.44
N ALA A 63 4.76 -1.74 6.68
CA ALA A 63 5.88 -1.16 5.98
C ALA A 63 5.53 -1.02 4.49
N LEU A 64 5.61 0.21 3.99
CA LEU A 64 5.44 0.56 2.58
C LEU A 64 6.80 0.73 1.92
N PHE A 65 6.95 0.11 0.75
CA PHE A 65 8.18 0.09 -0.02
C PHE A 65 7.97 0.78 -1.37
N GLU A 66 8.90 1.65 -1.74
CA GLU A 66 8.89 2.36 -3.03
C GLU A 66 9.02 1.41 -4.22
N ASN A 67 9.76 0.30 -4.05
CA ASN A 67 9.91 -0.71 -5.10
C ASN A 67 10.06 -2.13 -4.53
N LYS A 68 9.75 -3.13 -5.37
CA LYS A 68 9.83 -4.56 -5.02
C LYS A 68 11.26 -5.07 -4.87
N TYR A 69 12.22 -4.46 -5.56
CA TYR A 69 13.63 -4.86 -5.50
C TYR A 69 14.24 -4.61 -4.10
N ARG A 70 13.92 -3.48 -3.47
CA ARG A 70 14.32 -3.17 -2.09
C ARG A 70 13.75 -4.19 -1.11
N LEU A 71 12.48 -4.56 -1.28
CA LEU A 71 11.86 -5.58 -0.45
C LEU A 71 12.60 -6.92 -0.57
N GLN A 72 12.83 -7.41 -1.79
CA GLN A 72 13.55 -8.67 -2.00
C GLN A 72 14.96 -8.64 -1.41
N ARG A 73 15.65 -7.50 -1.54
CA ARG A 73 16.96 -7.32 -0.94
C ARG A 73 16.91 -7.36 0.58
N LEU A 74 15.92 -6.74 1.20
CA LEU A 74 15.71 -6.79 2.65
C LEU A 74 15.39 -8.20 3.16
N GLU A 75 14.54 -8.93 2.43
CA GLU A 75 14.21 -10.33 2.74
C GLU A 75 15.45 -11.23 2.64
N ALA A 76 16.42 -10.90 1.77
CA ALA A 76 17.69 -11.62 1.64
C ALA A 76 18.77 -11.17 2.65
N ASP A 77 18.94 -9.87 2.85
CA ASP A 77 19.99 -9.29 3.70
C ASP A 77 19.65 -9.46 5.20
N GLU A 78 18.36 -9.42 5.55
CA GLU A 78 17.89 -9.48 6.94
C GLU A 78 16.65 -10.39 7.08
N PRO A 79 16.83 -11.72 7.02
CA PRO A 79 15.72 -12.69 7.15
C PRO A 79 15.08 -12.68 8.54
N GLU A 80 15.69 -12.00 9.52
CA GLU A 80 15.16 -11.82 10.88
C GLU A 80 14.03 -10.77 10.94
N LEU A 81 13.89 -9.93 9.90
CA LEU A 81 12.85 -8.91 9.85
C LEU A 81 11.47 -9.52 9.60
N THR A 82 10.49 -9.05 10.34
CA THR A 82 9.09 -9.42 10.13
C THR A 82 8.54 -8.64 8.94
N LEU A 83 8.45 -9.31 7.79
CA LEU A 83 7.94 -8.77 6.53
C LEU A 83 6.88 -9.71 5.94
N THR A 84 5.70 -9.74 6.56
CA THR A 84 4.62 -10.63 6.13
C THR A 84 3.85 -10.02 4.94
N PRO A 85 3.67 -10.74 3.83
CA PRO A 85 2.82 -10.27 2.73
C PRO A 85 1.39 -10.06 3.23
N ILE A 86 0.83 -8.90 2.91
CA ILE A 86 -0.62 -8.70 3.03
C ILE A 86 -1.23 -9.47 1.88
N LEU A 87 -1.90 -10.58 2.19
CA LEU A 87 -2.91 -11.14 1.31
C LEU A 87 -3.98 -10.06 1.24
N ALA A 88 -3.96 -9.28 0.16
CA ALA A 88 -5.13 -8.51 -0.19
C ALA A 88 -6.20 -9.56 -0.47
N ASP A 89 -7.09 -9.79 0.48
CA ASP A 89 -8.39 -10.36 0.14
C ASP A 89 -8.94 -9.40 -0.90
N THR A 90 -8.95 -9.89 -2.14
CA THR A 90 -9.61 -9.26 -3.28
C THR A 90 -11.12 -9.40 -3.06
N ASP A 91 -11.62 -9.04 -1.88
CA ASP A 91 -13.03 -8.91 -1.55
C ASP A 91 -13.36 -7.42 -1.51
N SER A 92 -13.35 -6.83 -2.69
CA SER A 92 -14.45 -5.94 -3.05
C SER A 92 -15.45 -6.79 -3.81
N THR A 93 -16.20 -7.54 -3.02
CA THR A 93 -17.34 -8.37 -3.35
C THR A 93 -18.37 -7.62 -4.21
N LYS A 94 -18.65 -8.20 -5.38
CA LYS A 94 -19.96 -8.31 -6.07
C LYS A 94 -20.63 -7.07 -6.68
#